data_AF-A0AAP0Q376-F1
#
_entry.id   AF-A0AAP0Q376-F1
#
_cell.length_a   1.000
_cell.length_b   1.000
_cell.length_c   1.000
_cell.angle_alpha   90.00
_cell.angle_beta   90.00
_cell.angle_gamma   90.00
#
_symmetry.space_group_name_H-M   'P 1'
#
loop_
_entity.id
_entity.type
_entity.pdbx_description
1 polymer ?
#
loop_
_entity_poly.entity_id
_entity_poly.type
_entity_poly.pdbx_seq_one_letter_code
_entity_poly.pdbx_strand_id
1 'polypeptide(L)'
;MSLVLVLTLMLMICCGSARQALASNSASAFVQNVVYSNKIAIFSKSYCPYSLRAKHLFAELNEKPFVVELDLRDDGSQIQNVLLDLVGKSTVPQVFVNGRHVGGSDDTRIALLNGQLQKLLDKI
;
A
#
# COMPACT_ATOMS: atom_id res chain seq x y z
N MET A 1 -53.88 -27.37 6.53
CA MET A 1 -53.04 -26.45 7.34
C MET A 1 -51.59 -26.95 7.51
N SER A 2 -51.08 -27.85 6.65
CA SER A 2 -49.81 -28.57 6.93
C SER A 2 -48.91 -28.77 5.71
N LEU A 3 -48.62 -27.70 4.95
CA LEU A 3 -47.46 -27.74 4.04
C LEU A 3 -46.86 -26.36 3.75
N VAL A 4 -47.69 -25.31 3.76
CA VAL A 4 -47.22 -23.93 3.52
C VAL A 4 -46.31 -23.41 4.64
N LEU A 5 -46.45 -23.92 5.87
CA LEU A 5 -45.68 -23.44 7.04
C LEU A 5 -44.23 -23.97 7.09
N VAL A 6 -43.92 -25.06 6.39
CA VAL A 6 -42.57 -25.66 6.42
C VAL A 6 -41.66 -24.98 5.38
N LEU A 7 -42.22 -24.49 4.27
CA LEU A 7 -41.44 -23.86 3.20
C LEU A 7 -40.93 -22.46 3.59
N THR A 8 -41.61 -21.78 4.52
CA THR A 8 -41.16 -20.47 5.04
C THR A 8 -40.02 -20.57 6.05
N LEU A 9 -39.74 -21.74 6.62
CA LEU A 9 -38.68 -21.88 7.63
C LEU A 9 -37.29 -22.16 7.02
N MET A 10 -37.21 -22.61 5.76
CA MET A 10 -35.91 -22.79 5.09
C MET A 10 -35.31 -21.50 4.50
N LEU A 11 -36.06 -20.40 4.44
CA LEU A 11 -35.51 -19.10 4.02
C LEU A 11 -34.83 -18.32 5.18
N MET A 12 -34.93 -18.82 6.41
CA MET A 12 -34.39 -18.16 7.61
C MET A 12 -33.02 -18.69 8.06
N ILE A 13 -32.33 -19.49 7.23
CA ILE A 13 -30.94 -19.96 7.46
C ILE A 13 -29.95 -19.31 6.48
N CYS A 14 -30.18 -18.05 6.11
CA CYS A 14 -29.13 -17.19 5.57
C CYS A 14 -28.83 -16.00 6.49
N CYS A 15 -29.48 -15.92 7.66
CA CYS A 15 -29.28 -14.83 8.62
C CYS A 15 -28.33 -15.26 9.75
N GLY A 16 -27.04 -15.16 9.51
CA GLY A 16 -25.99 -15.36 10.52
C GLY A 16 -24.68 -15.73 9.83
N SER A 17 -23.72 -14.86 9.62
CA SER A 17 -23.47 -13.54 10.17
C SER A 17 -22.97 -12.71 8.99
N ALA A 18 -23.67 -11.62 8.64
CA ALA A 18 -22.97 -10.55 7.97
C ALA A 18 -21.91 -10.13 9.00
N ARG A 19 -20.68 -10.66 8.85
CA ARG A 19 -19.51 -10.07 9.48
C ARG A 19 -19.60 -8.65 9.01
N GLN A 20 -20.00 -7.77 9.92
CA GLN A 20 -19.93 -6.35 9.71
C GLN A 20 -18.44 -6.16 9.45
N ALA A 21 -18.08 -6.07 8.16
CA ALA A 21 -16.75 -5.66 7.79
C ALA A 21 -16.68 -4.29 8.43
N LEU A 22 -15.96 -4.20 9.55
CA LEU A 22 -15.58 -2.91 10.08
C LEU A 22 -14.99 -2.24 8.85
N ALA A 23 -15.63 -1.16 8.40
CA ALA A 23 -15.01 -0.20 7.52
C ALA A 23 -13.79 0.29 8.30
N SER A 24 -12.74 -0.50 8.21
CA SER A 24 -11.58 -0.33 9.03
C SER A 24 -10.81 0.76 8.32
N ASN A 25 -10.44 1.76 9.09
CA ASN A 25 -9.20 2.50 8.89
C ASN A 25 -8.02 1.51 8.94
N SER A 26 -8.03 0.47 8.10
CA SER A 26 -7.06 -0.60 8.10
C SER A 26 -5.83 -0.09 7.39
N ALA A 27 -4.68 -0.22 8.06
CA ALA A 27 -3.38 0.05 7.48
C ALA A 27 -3.21 -0.64 6.11
N SER A 28 -3.79 -1.84 5.91
CA SER A 28 -3.73 -2.54 4.64
C SER A 28 -4.52 -1.84 3.52
N ALA A 29 -5.74 -1.39 3.80
CA ALA A 29 -6.54 -0.64 2.83
C ALA A 29 -5.87 0.70 2.49
N PHE A 30 -5.29 1.38 3.49
CA PHE A 30 -4.52 2.60 3.29
C PHE A 30 -3.30 2.35 2.38
N VAL A 31 -2.48 1.33 2.66
CA VAL A 31 -1.32 0.98 1.83
C VAL A 31 -1.74 0.71 0.39
N GLN A 32 -2.79 -0.10 0.18
CA GLN A 32 -3.27 -0.40 -1.17
C GLN A 32 -3.73 0.86 -1.90
N ASN A 33 -4.49 1.74 -1.23
CA ASN A 33 -4.91 3.00 -1.82
C ASN A 33 -3.70 3.87 -2.21
N VAL A 34 -2.73 4.02 -1.30
CA VAL A 34 -1.51 4.79 -1.59
C VAL A 34 -0.74 4.23 -2.78
N VAL A 35 -0.59 2.90 -2.86
CA VAL A 35 0.18 2.22 -3.92
C VAL A 35 -0.50 2.31 -5.29
N TYR A 36 -1.83 2.18 -5.35
CA TYR A 36 -2.57 2.11 -6.62
C TYR A 36 -3.18 3.43 -7.10
N SER A 37 -3.35 4.41 -6.22
CA SER A 37 -3.90 5.74 -6.58
C SER A 37 -2.84 6.78 -6.91
N ASN A 38 -1.55 6.46 -6.72
CA ASN A 38 -0.44 7.38 -6.99
C ASN A 38 0.54 6.77 -7.99
N LYS A 39 0.96 7.56 -8.99
CA LYS A 39 2.01 7.17 -9.94
C LYS A 39 3.28 6.74 -9.22
N ILE A 40 3.66 7.45 -8.16
CA ILE A 40 4.81 7.12 -7.32
C ILE A 40 4.37 7.26 -5.86
N ALA A 41 4.59 6.21 -5.08
CA ALA A 41 4.37 6.21 -3.65
C ALA A 41 5.67 5.87 -2.90
N ILE A 42 5.95 6.61 -1.84
CA ILE A 42 7.12 6.37 -0.98
C ILE A 42 6.65 6.29 0.46
N PHE A 43 6.76 5.11 1.06
CA PHE A 43 6.67 4.96 2.51
C PHE A 43 8.04 5.29 3.12
N SER A 44 8.07 6.28 3.99
CA SER A 44 9.26 7.02 4.42
C SER A 44 9.30 7.19 5.93
N LYS A 45 10.43 7.68 6.45
CA LYS A 45 10.48 8.37 7.74
C LYS A 45 11.21 9.71 7.59
N SER A 46 10.74 10.74 8.28
CA SER A 46 11.17 12.12 8.07
C SER A 46 12.67 12.32 8.36
N TYR A 47 13.19 11.61 9.35
CA TYR A 47 14.59 11.65 9.78
C TYR A 47 15.51 10.66 9.06
N CYS A 48 14.97 9.77 8.23
CA CYS A 48 15.75 8.67 7.65
C CYS A 48 16.58 9.15 6.45
N PRO A 49 17.92 9.05 6.48
CA PRO A 49 18.77 9.52 5.38
C PRO A 49 18.56 8.74 4.08
N TYR A 50 18.22 7.45 4.15
CA TYR A 50 17.89 6.64 2.96
C TYR A 50 16.58 7.11 2.31
N SER A 51 15.60 7.51 3.13
CA SER A 51 14.33 8.04 2.62
C SER A 51 14.53 9.41 1.96
N LEU A 52 15.37 10.26 2.54
CA LEU A 52 15.76 11.53 1.93
C LEU A 52 16.43 11.32 0.56
N ARG A 53 17.35 10.37 0.44
CA ARG A 53 17.99 10.05 -0.85
C ARG A 53 17.00 9.58 -1.91
N ALA A 54 16.04 8.72 -1.55
CA ALA A 54 15.00 8.29 -2.49
C ALA A 54 14.11 9.47 -2.93
N LYS A 55 13.71 10.35 -2.00
CA LYS A 55 12.94 11.56 -2.33
C LYS A 55 13.72 12.51 -3.26
N HIS A 56 15.01 12.73 -2.98
CA HIS A 56 15.86 13.56 -3.84
C HIS A 56 16.03 12.98 -5.24
N LEU A 57 16.18 11.65 -5.36
CA LEU A 57 16.27 11.00 -6.68
C LEU A 57 15.05 11.33 -7.56
N PHE A 58 13.83 11.24 -7.02
CA PHE A 58 12.65 11.61 -7.81
C PHE A 58 12.54 13.11 -8.06
N ALA A 59 13.01 13.95 -7.14
CA ALA A 59 13.10 15.40 -7.37
C ALA A 59 14.06 15.74 -8.53
N GLU A 60 15.22 15.06 -8.64
CA GLU A 60 16.16 15.19 -9.76
C GLU A 60 15.52 14.80 -11.10
N LEU A 61 14.56 13.87 -11.09
CA LEU A 61 13.78 13.44 -12.26
C LEU A 61 12.57 14.35 -12.55
N ASN A 62 12.38 15.44 -11.80
CA ASN A 62 11.18 16.30 -11.84
C ASN A 62 9.86 15.54 -11.58
N GLU A 63 9.92 14.43 -10.86
CA GLU A 63 8.76 13.65 -10.45
C GLU A 63 8.31 14.07 -9.05
N LYS A 64 7.00 14.00 -8.79
CA LYS A 64 6.38 14.38 -7.50
C LYS A 64 5.75 13.16 -6.83
N PRO A 65 6.49 12.44 -5.98
CA PRO A 65 5.96 11.27 -5.28
C PRO A 65 4.96 11.65 -4.19
N PHE A 66 3.97 10.78 -3.97
CA PHE A 66 3.16 10.80 -2.76
C PHE A 66 3.94 10.15 -1.63
N VAL A 67 4.24 10.91 -0.58
CA VAL A 67 5.09 10.46 0.53
C VAL A 67 4.25 10.23 1.77
N VAL A 68 4.44 9.07 2.40
CA VAL A 68 3.86 8.74 3.71
C VAL A 68 4.99 8.69 4.74
N GLU A 69 5.08 9.70 5.60
CA GLU A 69 6.04 9.74 6.71
C GLU A 69 5.49 8.93 7.89
N LEU A 70 5.97 7.69 8.04
CA LEU A 70 5.44 6.72 9.00
C LEU A 70 5.72 7.10 10.46
N ASP A 71 6.78 7.86 10.71
CA ASP A 71 7.13 8.37 12.03
C ASP A 71 6.20 9.51 12.50
N LEU A 72 5.40 10.09 11.59
CA LEU A 72 4.45 11.17 11.88
C LEU A 72 3.00 10.67 11.92
N ARG A 73 2.80 9.35 11.98
CA ARG A 73 1.48 8.70 11.99
C ARG A 73 1.33 7.78 13.19
N ASP A 74 0.17 7.83 13.82
CA ASP A 74 -0.17 6.93 14.94
C ASP A 74 -0.21 5.46 14.51
N ASP A 75 -0.57 5.18 13.25
CA ASP A 75 -0.66 3.84 12.67
C ASP A 75 0.60 3.41 11.87
N GLY A 76 1.71 4.15 12.02
CA GLY A 76 2.93 3.93 11.24
C GLY A 76 3.51 2.52 11.39
N SER A 77 3.49 1.96 12.60
CA SER A 77 3.96 0.58 12.86
C SER A 77 3.09 -0.47 12.20
N GLN A 78 1.77 -0.28 12.18
CA GLN A 78 0.82 -1.17 11.51
C GLN A 78 1.04 -1.13 9.99
N ILE A 79 1.31 0.04 9.43
CA ILE A 79 1.69 0.18 8.01
C ILE A 79 3.01 -0.55 7.74
N GLN A 80 4.03 -0.43 8.60
CA GLN A 80 5.28 -1.19 8.45
C GLN A 80 5.06 -2.70 8.46
N ASN A 81 4.12 -3.22 9.26
CA ASN A 81 3.77 -4.64 9.25
C ASN A 81 3.09 -5.05 7.94
N VAL A 82 2.19 -4.21 7.40
CA VAL A 82 1.60 -4.46 6.09
C VAL A 82 2.67 -4.49 4.99
N LEU A 83 3.66 -3.58 5.03
CA LEU A 83 4.78 -3.60 4.09
C LEU A 83 5.63 -4.85 4.23
N LEU A 84 5.86 -5.32 5.47
CA LEU A 84 6.53 -6.60 5.72
C LEU A 84 5.79 -7.76 5.05
N ASP A 85 4.47 -7.83 5.21
CA ASP A 85 3.67 -8.90 4.60
C ASP A 85 3.61 -8.78 3.06
N LEU A 86 3.53 -7.56 2.53
CA LEU A 86 3.36 -7.31 1.10
C LEU A 86 4.66 -7.51 0.30
N VAL A 87 5.79 -7.05 0.82
CA VAL A 87 7.07 -7.00 0.09
C VAL A 87 8.24 -7.65 0.81
N GLY A 88 8.01 -8.25 1.98
CA GLY A 88 9.04 -8.93 2.78
C GLY A 88 9.99 -7.98 3.51
N LYS A 89 9.70 -6.66 3.53
CA LYS A 89 10.57 -5.65 4.16
C LYS A 89 9.74 -4.63 4.95
N SER A 90 10.10 -4.43 6.22
CA SER A 90 9.55 -3.36 7.06
C SER A 90 10.40 -2.09 7.08
N THR A 91 11.58 -2.08 6.46
CA THR A 91 12.50 -0.94 6.45
C THR A 91 11.98 0.20 5.57
N VAL A 92 12.38 1.43 5.85
CA VAL A 92 12.12 2.59 4.98
C VAL A 92 13.40 3.04 4.26
N PRO A 93 13.30 3.59 3.03
CA PRO A 93 12.05 3.78 2.28
C PRO A 93 11.55 2.49 1.65
N GLN A 94 10.25 2.42 1.33
CA GLN A 94 9.69 1.48 0.34
C GLN A 94 9.04 2.27 -0.79
N VAL A 95 9.56 2.08 -2.00
CA VAL A 95 9.15 2.81 -3.20
C VAL A 95 8.29 1.92 -4.10
N PHE A 96 7.18 2.49 -4.55
CA PHE A 96 6.29 1.90 -5.54
C PHE A 96 6.11 2.87 -6.71
N VAL A 97 6.08 2.34 -7.93
CA VAL A 97 5.80 3.11 -9.16
C VAL A 97 4.74 2.38 -9.96
N ASN A 98 3.63 3.05 -10.26
CA ASN A 98 2.48 2.50 -10.98
C ASN A 98 2.02 1.15 -10.39
N GLY A 99 1.85 1.11 -9.07
CA GLY A 99 1.45 -0.10 -8.33
C GLY A 99 2.52 -1.19 -8.20
N ARG A 100 3.71 -1.02 -8.79
CA ARG A 100 4.80 -2.01 -8.75
C ARG A 100 5.84 -1.63 -7.71
N HIS A 101 6.20 -2.59 -6.85
CA HIS A 101 7.27 -2.41 -5.87
C HIS A 101 8.63 -2.32 -6.57
N VAL A 102 9.38 -1.27 -6.23
CA VAL A 102 10.75 -1.03 -6.72
C VAL A 102 11.79 -1.46 -5.69
N GLY A 103 11.51 -1.23 -4.41
CA GLY A 103 12.41 -1.57 -3.30
C GLY A 103 12.75 -0.39 -2.41
N GLY A 104 13.93 -0.44 -1.79
CA GLY A 104 14.47 0.63 -0.95
C GLY A 104 15.23 1.70 -1.73
N SER A 105 16.02 2.51 -1.02
CA SER A 105 16.81 3.59 -1.64
C SER A 105 17.80 3.06 -2.68
N ASP A 106 18.53 1.99 -2.34
CA ASP A 106 19.58 1.47 -3.21
C ASP A 106 18.97 0.71 -4.40
N ASP A 107 17.92 -0.07 -4.17
CA ASP A 107 17.12 -0.74 -5.22
C ASP A 107 16.59 0.30 -6.23
N THR A 108 16.07 1.43 -5.75
CA THR A 108 15.56 2.52 -6.59
C THR A 108 16.67 3.17 -7.42
N ARG A 109 17.85 3.40 -6.83
CA ARG A 109 19.01 3.93 -7.56
C ARG A 109 19.49 2.94 -8.63
N ILE A 110 19.54 1.64 -8.32
CA ILE A 110 19.91 0.60 -9.29
C ILE A 110 18.90 0.56 -10.44
N ALA A 111 17.60 0.62 -10.14
CA ALA A 111 16.54 0.65 -11.14
C ALA A 111 16.64 1.89 -12.06
N LEU A 112 17.07 3.04 -11.54
CA LEU A 112 17.35 4.20 -12.37
C LEU A 112 18.53 3.93 -13.32
N LEU A 113 19.65 3.45 -12.77
CA LEU A 113 20.88 3.23 -13.54
C LEU A 113 20.73 2.18 -14.64
N ASN A 114 19.92 1.13 -14.40
CA ASN A 114 19.67 0.08 -15.38
C ASN A 114 18.47 0.38 -16.32
N GLY A 115 17.87 1.56 -16.21
CA GLY A 115 16.74 2.01 -17.03
C GLY A 115 15.39 1.36 -16.70
N GLN A 116 15.31 0.47 -15.71
CA GLN A 116 14.05 -0.13 -15.28
C GLN A 116 13.09 0.90 -14.69
N LEU A 117 13.59 1.88 -13.94
CA LEU A 117 12.75 2.91 -13.32
C LEU A 117 12.05 3.76 -14.40
N GLN A 118 12.77 4.16 -15.44
CA GLN A 118 12.20 4.91 -16.55
C GLN A 118 11.08 4.13 -17.24
N LYS A 119 11.31 2.83 -17.52
CA LYS A 119 10.30 1.94 -18.10
C LYS A 119 9.06 1.79 -17.21
N LEU A 120 9.18 1.93 -15.89
CA LEU A 120 8.05 1.90 -14.98
C LEU A 120 7.28 3.22 -14.99
N LEU A 121 7.99 4.35 -15.04
CA LEU A 121 7.41 5.70 -15.08
C LEU A 121 6.64 5.99 -16.37
N ASP A 122 7.09 5.44 -17.50
CA ASP A 122 6.49 5.68 -18.82
C ASP A 122 5.22 4.84 -19.08
N LYS A 123 4.93 3.86 -18.22
CA LYS A 123 3.69 3.08 -18.31
C LYS A 123 2.54 3.93 -17.79
N ILE A 124 1.68 4.39 -18.69
CA ILE A 124 0.40 5.04 -18.42
C ILE A 124 -0.70 4.13 -18.98
#